data_AF-A0A086T2P8-F1
#
_entry.id   AF-A0A086T2P8-F1
#
_cell.length_a   1.000
_cell.length_b   1.000
_cell.length_c   1.000
_cell.angle_alpha   90.00
_cell.angle_beta   90.00
_cell.angle_gamma   90.00
#
_symmetry.space_group_name_H-M   'P 1'
#
loop_
_entity.id
_entity.type
_entity.pdbx_description
1 polymer ?
#
loop_
_entity_poly.entity_id
_entity_poly.type
_entity_poly.pdbx_seq_one_letter_code
_entity_poly.pdbx_strand_id
1 'polypeptide(L)'
;MANDKFNLQRLLDYGLSSEDDEKVIIIFQSALQSLSEETADEQARDVASQLQRLVSSEKPITQFGSTWEAFLSVARNIPYRDHEGQGFIIKVIRVLVATPPWGDLPGLAQVMRTNWSGLVEWESFVIWQMRQALEEDLSPNAATDLRLSVASEWAIHAGPVLLRKCLVERRDVSEGDKRSRGPGPLYTGQWGIESRTLGILETEV
;
A
#
# COMPACT_ATOMS: atom_id res chain seq x y z
N MET A 1 -7.74 23.26 -3.16
CA MET A 1 -7.40 21.96 -3.76
C MET A 1 -8.71 21.31 -4.16
N ALA A 2 -8.83 20.81 -5.39
CA ALA A 2 -10.08 20.20 -5.84
C ALA A 2 -10.41 19.01 -4.93
N ASN A 3 -11.64 19.01 -4.44
CA ASN A 3 -12.23 17.98 -3.61
C ASN A 3 -12.42 16.75 -4.52
N ASP A 4 -11.35 15.98 -4.76
CA ASP A 4 -11.40 14.70 -5.47
C ASP A 4 -12.18 13.73 -4.58
N LYS A 5 -13.51 13.85 -4.65
CA LYS A 5 -14.43 12.98 -3.92
C LYS A 5 -14.13 11.54 -4.28
N PHE A 6 -14.00 10.71 -3.25
CA PHE A 6 -13.85 9.26 -3.37
C PHE A 6 -14.92 8.68 -4.29
N ASN A 7 -14.53 8.31 -5.52
CA ASN A 7 -15.45 7.70 -6.47
C ASN A 7 -15.33 6.18 -6.44
N LEU A 8 -15.80 5.58 -5.34
CA LEU A 8 -15.90 4.13 -5.21
C LEU A 8 -17.08 3.55 -6.02
N GLN A 9 -17.96 4.39 -6.59
CA GLN A 9 -19.09 3.96 -7.41
C GLN A 9 -18.64 3.08 -8.58
N ARG A 10 -17.47 3.38 -9.15
CA ARG A 10 -16.87 2.54 -10.20
C ARG A 10 -16.71 1.08 -9.76
N LEU A 11 -16.35 0.82 -8.51
CA LEU A 11 -16.19 -0.55 -8.00
C LEU A 11 -17.53 -1.31 -7.99
N LEU A 12 -18.62 -0.61 -7.66
CA LEU A 12 -19.98 -1.17 -7.71
C LEU A 12 -20.43 -1.38 -9.17
N ASP A 13 -20.15 -0.43 -10.05
CA ASP A 13 -20.57 -0.47 -11.45
C ASP A 13 -19.84 -1.56 -12.26
N TYR A 14 -18.59 -1.91 -11.89
CA TYR A 14 -17.81 -2.98 -12.53
C TYR A 14 -18.21 -4.39 -12.06
N GLY A 15 -19.19 -4.54 -11.17
CA GLY A 15 -19.68 -5.84 -10.71
C GLY A 15 -18.62 -6.65 -9.97
N LEU A 16 -17.74 -5.97 -9.23
CA LEU A 16 -16.75 -6.65 -8.41
C LEU A 16 -17.42 -7.29 -7.20
N SER A 17 -17.62 -8.61 -7.32
CA SER A 17 -17.70 -9.57 -6.22
C SER A 17 -18.99 -9.59 -5.39
N SER A 18 -19.04 -10.54 -4.46
CA SER A 18 -20.21 -11.05 -3.74
C SER A 18 -21.03 -9.95 -3.02
N GLU A 19 -22.25 -10.29 -2.60
CA GLU A 19 -23.12 -9.40 -1.80
C GLU A 19 -22.39 -8.83 -0.55
N ASP A 20 -21.43 -9.57 0.00
CA ASP A 20 -20.64 -9.12 1.15
C ASP A 20 -19.57 -8.09 0.77
N ASP A 21 -19.00 -8.18 -0.43
CA ASP A 21 -18.02 -7.23 -0.95
C ASP A 21 -18.68 -5.88 -1.25
N GLU A 22 -19.89 -5.90 -1.82
CA GLU A 22 -20.70 -4.69 -2.04
C GLU A 22 -20.98 -3.97 -0.72
N LYS A 23 -21.32 -4.72 0.35
CA LYS A 23 -21.53 -4.14 1.69
C LYS A 23 -20.28 -3.43 2.20
N VAL A 24 -19.10 -4.05 2.06
CA VAL A 24 -17.82 -3.44 2.46
C VAL A 24 -17.59 -2.14 1.69
N ILE A 25 -17.78 -2.15 0.37
CA ILE A 25 -17.59 -0.95 -0.47
C ILE A 25 -18.54 0.18 -0.05
N ILE A 26 -19.82 -0.13 0.20
CA ILE A 26 -20.83 0.85 0.64
C ILE A 26 -20.46 1.45 2.00
N ILE A 27 -20.01 0.64 2.95
CA ILE A 27 -19.56 1.10 4.28
C ILE A 27 -18.44 2.15 4.12
N PHE A 28 -17.41 1.83 3.33
CA PHE A 28 -16.30 2.76 3.10
C PHE A 28 -16.72 3.98 2.30
N GLN A 29 -17.56 3.84 1.28
CA GLN A 29 -18.04 4.96 0.48
C GLN A 29 -18.76 6.00 1.33
N SER A 30 -19.65 5.55 2.23
CA SER A 30 -20.37 6.42 3.16
C SER A 30 -19.41 7.16 4.10
N ALA A 31 -18.46 6.45 4.70
CA ALA A 31 -17.51 7.02 5.64
C ALA A 31 -16.56 8.03 4.97
N LEU A 32 -16.03 7.67 3.80
CA LEU A 32 -15.08 8.52 3.07
C LEU A 32 -15.74 9.78 2.49
N GLN A 33 -17.01 9.70 2.06
CA GLN A 33 -17.75 10.88 1.56
C GLN A 33 -18.07 11.92 2.64
N SER A 34 -18.12 11.49 3.90
CA SER A 34 -18.38 12.34 5.06
C SER A 34 -17.14 12.55 5.93
N LEU A 35 -15.95 12.20 5.41
CA LEU A 35 -14.71 12.24 6.17
C LEU A 35 -14.32 13.70 6.46
N SER A 36 -13.94 13.94 7.72
CA SER A 36 -13.31 15.16 8.17
C SER A 36 -12.31 14.83 9.27
N GLU A 37 -11.39 15.74 9.56
CA GLU A 37 -10.38 15.55 10.61
C GLU A 37 -11.02 15.30 11.98
N GLU A 38 -12.12 16.00 12.28
CA GLU A 38 -12.85 15.91 13.57
C GLU A 38 -13.62 14.58 13.72
N THR A 39 -14.11 14.02 12.61
CA THR A 39 -14.98 12.81 12.62
C THR A 39 -14.23 11.51 12.34
N ALA A 40 -12.99 11.59 11.86
CA ALA A 40 -12.24 10.44 11.35
C ALA A 40 -12.10 9.29 12.35
N ASP A 41 -11.91 9.58 13.65
CA ASP A 41 -11.77 8.54 14.68
C ASP A 41 -13.09 7.84 14.99
N GLU A 42 -14.20 8.59 15.02
CA GLU A 42 -15.53 8.03 15.24
C GLU A 42 -15.97 7.18 14.05
N GLN A 43 -15.81 7.71 12.84
CA GLN A 43 -16.10 6.98 11.60
C GLN A 43 -15.25 5.73 11.46
N ALA A 44 -13.97 5.75 11.86
CA ALA A 44 -13.14 4.56 11.82
C ALA A 44 -13.65 3.45 12.74
N ARG A 45 -14.16 3.82 13.93
CA ARG A 45 -14.78 2.86 14.87
C ARG A 45 -16.09 2.31 14.34
N ASP A 46 -16.91 3.15 13.74
CA ASP A 46 -18.17 2.73 13.14
C ASP A 46 -17.94 1.77 11.98
N VAL A 47 -17.05 2.10 11.05
CA VAL A 47 -16.66 1.19 9.95
C VAL A 47 -16.15 -0.14 10.49
N ALA A 48 -15.22 -0.13 11.45
CA ALA A 48 -14.69 -1.37 12.03
C ALA A 48 -15.81 -2.22 12.69
N SER A 49 -16.76 -1.59 13.37
CA SER A 49 -17.91 -2.26 13.97
C SER A 49 -18.84 -2.87 12.92
N GLN A 50 -19.05 -2.18 11.79
CA GLN A 50 -19.84 -2.69 10.69
C GLN A 50 -19.16 -3.88 9.99
N LEU A 51 -17.85 -3.80 9.73
CA LEU A 51 -17.06 -4.91 9.19
C LEU A 51 -17.07 -6.14 10.10
N GLN A 52 -17.00 -5.94 11.42
CA GLN A 52 -17.10 -7.02 12.38
C GLN A 52 -18.45 -7.74 12.31
N ARG A 53 -19.55 -7.03 12.03
CA ARG A 53 -20.88 -7.63 11.87
C ARG A 53 -21.01 -8.45 10.59
N LEU A 54 -20.20 -8.17 9.56
CA LEU A 54 -20.20 -8.94 8.31
C LEU A 54 -19.51 -10.30 8.46
N VAL A 55 -18.59 -10.43 9.42
CA VAL A 55 -17.92 -11.70 9.69
C VAL A 55 -18.68 -12.48 10.76
N SER A 56 -19.43 -13.49 10.33
CA SER A 56 -20.19 -14.40 11.19
C SER A 56 -19.28 -15.48 11.82
N SER A 57 -19.70 -16.03 12.97
CA SER A 57 -18.93 -17.08 13.66
C SER A 57 -18.88 -18.43 12.93
N GLU A 58 -19.74 -18.68 11.94
CA GLU A 58 -19.89 -19.99 11.31
C GLU A 58 -18.83 -20.30 10.23
N LYS A 59 -18.30 -19.29 9.53
CA LYS A 59 -17.25 -19.47 8.48
C LYS A 59 -16.22 -18.33 8.46
N PRO A 60 -15.42 -18.18 9.52
CA PRO A 60 -14.62 -16.97 9.73
C PRO A 60 -13.57 -16.75 8.63
N ILE A 61 -12.79 -17.78 8.28
CA ILE A 61 -11.61 -17.63 7.41
C ILE A 61 -11.97 -17.15 5.99
N THR A 62 -13.02 -17.72 5.39
CA THR A 62 -13.45 -17.32 4.04
C THR A 62 -14.07 -15.92 4.03
N GLN A 63 -14.79 -15.55 5.10
CA GLN A 63 -15.41 -14.22 5.24
C GLN A 63 -14.38 -13.12 5.51
N PHE A 64 -13.32 -13.43 6.28
CA PHE A 64 -12.18 -12.51 6.40
C PHE A 64 -11.51 -12.28 5.05
N GLY A 65 -11.33 -13.35 4.26
CA GLY A 65 -10.75 -13.28 2.93
C GLY A 65 -11.49 -12.31 2.02
N SER A 66 -12.80 -12.51 1.83
CA SER A 66 -13.63 -11.62 0.98
C SER A 66 -13.65 -10.19 1.51
N THR A 67 -13.77 -10.01 2.83
CA THR A 67 -13.72 -8.67 3.44
C THR A 67 -12.41 -7.96 3.14
N TRP A 68 -11.27 -8.65 3.21
CA TRP A 68 -9.98 -8.06 2.86
C TRP A 68 -9.84 -7.77 1.36
N GLU A 69 -10.39 -8.59 0.48
CA GLU A 69 -10.38 -8.32 -0.97
C GLU A 69 -11.15 -7.05 -1.33
N ALA A 70 -12.35 -6.89 -0.76
CA ALA A 70 -13.14 -5.67 -0.91
C ALA A 70 -12.44 -4.45 -0.29
N PHE A 71 -11.88 -4.60 0.92
CA PHE A 71 -11.09 -3.57 1.60
C PHE A 71 -9.91 -3.11 0.74
N LEU A 72 -9.13 -4.04 0.16
CA LEU A 72 -8.01 -3.68 -0.71
C LEU A 72 -8.48 -3.01 -1.99
N SER A 73 -9.64 -3.40 -2.53
CA SER A 73 -10.24 -2.75 -3.69
C SER A 73 -10.59 -1.29 -3.41
N VAL A 74 -11.13 -1.00 -2.22
CA VAL A 74 -11.32 0.38 -1.73
C VAL A 74 -9.99 1.12 -1.62
N ALA A 75 -9.00 0.53 -0.95
CA ALA A 75 -7.70 1.16 -0.71
C ALA A 75 -6.98 1.55 -2.02
N ARG A 76 -7.08 0.72 -3.07
CA ARG A 76 -6.53 0.99 -4.41
C ARG A 76 -7.11 2.25 -5.07
N ASN A 77 -8.31 2.66 -4.68
CA ASN A 77 -8.99 3.83 -5.25
C ASN A 77 -8.74 5.11 -4.45
N ILE A 78 -7.93 5.06 -3.39
CA ILE A 78 -7.52 6.24 -2.63
C ILE A 78 -6.22 6.79 -3.21
N PRO A 79 -6.15 8.09 -3.57
CA PRO A 79 -4.92 8.70 -4.06
C PRO A 79 -3.73 8.51 -3.11
N TYR A 80 -2.53 8.42 -3.70
CA TYR A 80 -1.28 8.27 -2.99
C TYR A 80 -0.71 9.65 -2.57
N ARG A 81 -0.17 9.72 -1.34
CA ARG A 81 0.37 10.91 -0.62
C ARG A 81 -0.65 11.97 -0.22
N ASP A 82 -0.50 12.45 1.02
CA ASP A 82 -1.23 13.58 1.63
C ASP A 82 -2.76 13.54 1.51
N HIS A 83 -3.32 12.34 1.29
CA HIS A 83 -4.76 12.12 1.18
C HIS A 83 -5.31 11.61 2.51
N GLU A 84 -6.31 12.30 3.05
CA GLU A 84 -6.96 11.96 4.34
C GLU A 84 -7.49 10.52 4.40
N GLY A 85 -7.95 9.99 3.26
CA GLY A 85 -8.38 8.60 3.13
C GLY A 85 -7.32 7.55 3.47
N GLN A 86 -6.02 7.85 3.24
CA GLN A 86 -4.93 6.94 3.62
C GLN A 86 -4.83 6.84 5.14
N GLY A 87 -4.88 7.99 5.83
CA GLY A 87 -4.90 8.05 7.29
C GLY A 87 -6.14 7.36 7.87
N PHE A 88 -7.30 7.55 7.24
CA PHE A 88 -8.54 6.93 7.64
C PHE A 88 -8.50 5.40 7.57
N ILE A 89 -8.02 4.82 6.46
CA ILE A 89 -7.85 3.37 6.31
C ILE A 89 -6.97 2.80 7.43
N ILE A 90 -5.86 3.48 7.77
CA ILE A 90 -4.96 3.07 8.86
C ILE A 90 -5.70 3.09 10.20
N LYS A 91 -6.52 4.12 10.46
CA LYS A 91 -7.34 4.20 11.68
C LYS A 91 -8.32 3.02 11.78
N VAL A 92 -9.00 2.66 10.68
CA VAL A 92 -9.90 1.50 10.64
C VAL A 92 -9.14 0.21 10.99
N ILE A 93 -7.98 -0.04 10.37
CA ILE A 93 -7.15 -1.23 10.68
C ILE A 93 -6.75 -1.26 12.15
N ARG A 94 -6.35 -0.12 12.73
CA ARG A 94 -5.97 -0.04 14.15
C ARG A 94 -7.14 -0.41 15.07
N VAL A 95 -8.36 0.04 14.75
CA VAL A 95 -9.55 -0.32 15.53
C VAL A 95 -9.86 -1.81 15.38
N LEU A 96 -9.76 -2.37 14.17
CA LEU A 96 -9.94 -3.80 13.94
C LEU A 96 -8.94 -4.61 14.76
N VAL A 97 -7.63 -4.32 14.69
CA VAL A 97 -6.60 -5.03 15.47
C VAL A 97 -6.86 -4.98 16.97
N ALA A 98 -7.44 -3.89 17.49
CA ALA A 98 -7.78 -3.78 18.90
C ALA A 98 -9.00 -4.63 19.32
N THR A 99 -9.72 -5.24 18.38
CA THR A 99 -11.03 -5.86 18.61
C THR A 99 -11.06 -7.31 18.08
N PRO A 100 -11.28 -8.33 18.93
CA PRO A 100 -11.48 -9.70 18.47
C PRO A 100 -12.67 -9.79 17.50
N PRO A 101 -12.63 -10.64 16.46
CA PRO A 101 -11.60 -11.64 16.13
C PRO A 101 -10.44 -11.15 15.25
N TRP A 102 -10.21 -9.83 15.14
CA TRP A 102 -9.30 -9.25 14.14
C TRP A 102 -7.86 -9.00 14.62
N GLY A 103 -7.51 -9.42 15.84
CA GLY A 103 -6.25 -9.03 16.50
C GLY A 103 -4.98 -9.38 15.72
N ASP A 104 -5.03 -10.47 14.98
CA ASP A 104 -3.97 -11.03 14.17
C ASP A 104 -4.23 -10.90 12.66
N LEU A 105 -5.22 -10.06 12.28
CA LEU A 105 -5.61 -9.78 10.89
C LEU A 105 -5.80 -11.07 10.08
N PRO A 106 -6.69 -11.98 10.54
CA PRO A 106 -6.86 -13.29 9.93
C PRO A 106 -7.17 -13.18 8.44
N GLY A 107 -6.55 -14.02 7.62
CA GLY A 107 -6.74 -14.04 6.16
C GLY A 107 -6.05 -12.91 5.39
N LEU A 108 -5.63 -11.81 6.03
CA LEU A 108 -5.03 -10.66 5.32
C LEU A 108 -3.75 -11.07 4.58
N ALA A 109 -2.88 -11.85 5.22
CA ALA A 109 -1.62 -12.28 4.61
C ALA A 109 -1.85 -13.12 3.35
N GLN A 110 -2.86 -14.00 3.35
CA GLN A 110 -3.22 -14.81 2.19
C GLN A 110 -3.75 -13.93 1.07
N VAL A 111 -4.71 -13.05 1.37
CA VAL A 111 -5.31 -12.13 0.40
C VAL A 111 -4.24 -11.22 -0.23
N MET A 112 -3.35 -10.66 0.60
CA MET A 112 -2.21 -9.87 0.14
C MET A 112 -1.34 -10.67 -0.83
N ARG A 113 -0.96 -11.91 -0.50
CA ARG A 113 -0.14 -12.76 -1.39
C ARG A 113 -0.82 -13.04 -2.72
N THR A 114 -2.11 -13.37 -2.72
CA THR A 114 -2.87 -13.71 -3.93
C THR A 114 -3.08 -12.49 -4.83
N ASN A 115 -3.30 -11.32 -4.23
CA ASN A 115 -3.54 -10.08 -4.95
C ASN A 115 -2.26 -9.33 -5.33
N TRP A 116 -1.09 -9.75 -4.82
CA TRP A 116 0.16 -9.02 -4.98
C TRP A 116 0.65 -8.94 -6.43
N SER A 117 0.48 -10.02 -7.18
CA SER A 117 1.17 -10.25 -8.47
C SER A 117 0.73 -9.34 -9.62
N GLY A 118 -0.28 -8.49 -9.42
CA GLY A 118 -0.76 -7.54 -10.44
C GLY A 118 -0.93 -6.12 -9.93
N LEU A 119 -0.61 -5.83 -8.67
CA LEU A 119 -0.86 -4.53 -8.06
C LEU A 119 0.22 -3.50 -8.37
N VAL A 120 1.47 -3.93 -8.24
CA VAL A 120 2.65 -3.13 -8.55
C VAL A 120 3.80 -4.10 -8.78
N GLU A 121 4.74 -3.76 -9.66
CA GLU A 121 5.93 -4.59 -9.82
C GLU A 121 6.68 -4.65 -8.49
N TRP A 122 7.13 -5.84 -8.10
CA TRP A 122 7.71 -6.09 -6.78
C TRP A 122 8.92 -5.21 -6.48
N GLU A 123 9.65 -4.79 -7.51
CA GLU A 123 10.78 -3.86 -7.46
C GLU A 123 10.39 -2.53 -6.81
N SER A 124 9.12 -2.11 -6.97
CA SER A 124 8.61 -0.87 -6.38
C SER A 124 8.61 -0.94 -4.86
N PHE A 125 8.31 -2.10 -4.26
CA PHE A 125 8.39 -2.27 -2.80
C PHE A 125 9.81 -2.15 -2.30
N VAL A 126 10.79 -2.70 -3.03
CA VAL A 126 12.19 -2.55 -2.66
C VAL A 126 12.56 -1.07 -2.68
N ILE A 127 12.24 -0.36 -3.76
CA ILE A 127 12.52 1.07 -3.89
C ILE A 127 11.84 1.87 -2.78
N TRP A 128 10.57 1.61 -2.46
CA TRP A 128 9.86 2.32 -1.40
C TRP A 128 10.45 2.06 -0.01
N GLN A 129 10.79 0.80 0.30
CA GLN A 129 11.37 0.46 1.60
C GLN A 129 12.79 1.04 1.74
N MET A 130 13.59 1.01 0.67
CA MET A 130 14.91 1.64 0.63
C MET A 130 14.80 3.16 0.82
N ARG A 131 13.85 3.81 0.12
CA ARG A 131 13.58 5.25 0.29
C ARG A 131 13.17 5.58 1.72
N GLN A 132 12.23 4.85 2.31
CA GLN A 132 11.82 5.07 3.70
C GLN A 132 12.96 4.87 4.70
N ALA A 133 13.89 3.95 4.43
CA ALA A 133 14.98 3.62 5.34
C ALA A 133 16.22 4.51 5.17
N LEU A 134 16.46 5.05 3.97
CA LEU A 134 17.73 5.68 3.61
C LEU A 134 17.58 7.12 3.10
N GLU A 135 16.38 7.50 2.62
CA GLU A 135 16.17 8.77 1.94
C GLU A 135 15.12 9.66 2.64
N GLU A 136 14.45 9.16 3.67
CA GLU A 136 13.52 9.91 4.51
C GLU A 136 14.16 10.26 5.87
N ASP A 137 13.72 11.34 6.50
CA ASP A 137 14.22 11.74 7.81
C ASP A 137 13.67 10.77 8.88
N LEU A 138 14.58 10.01 9.50
CA LEU A 138 14.23 8.96 10.45
C LEU A 138 14.41 9.46 11.87
N SER A 139 13.30 9.61 12.60
CA SER A 139 13.35 9.76 14.05
C SER A 139 13.97 8.51 14.67
N PRO A 140 14.97 8.62 15.57
CA PRO A 140 15.63 7.47 16.18
C PRO A 140 14.65 6.74 17.12
N ASN A 141 14.03 5.67 16.63
CA ASN A 141 13.11 4.82 17.38
C ASN A 141 13.16 3.38 16.86
N ALA A 142 12.48 2.45 17.52
CA ALA A 142 12.46 1.03 17.13
C ALA A 142 11.95 0.78 15.70
N ALA A 143 11.17 1.70 15.11
CA ALA A 143 10.75 1.59 13.71
C ALA A 143 11.90 1.88 12.75
N THR A 144 12.87 2.71 13.15
CA THR A 144 14.08 3.01 12.37
C THR A 144 14.98 1.79 12.24
N ASP A 145 15.26 1.08 13.34
CA ASP A 145 16.06 -0.15 13.31
C ASP A 145 15.41 -1.24 12.46
N LEU A 146 14.07 -1.37 12.54
CA LEU A 146 13.31 -2.29 11.70
C LEU A 146 13.40 -1.92 10.22
N ARG A 147 13.22 -0.63 9.87
CA ARG A 147 13.33 -0.15 8.48
C ARG A 147 14.71 -0.40 7.90
N LEU A 148 15.77 -0.11 8.66
CA LEU A 148 17.15 -0.38 8.25
C LEU A 148 17.40 -1.88 8.06
N SER A 149 16.88 -2.71 8.97
CA SER A 149 16.99 -4.17 8.85
C SER A 149 16.26 -4.70 7.60
N VAL A 150 15.06 -4.22 7.32
CA VAL A 150 14.32 -4.59 6.10
C VAL A 150 15.06 -4.11 4.84
N ALA A 151 15.62 -2.90 4.85
CA ALA A 151 16.43 -2.38 3.76
C ALA A 151 17.70 -3.21 3.52
N SER A 152 18.38 -3.67 4.58
CA SER A 152 19.55 -4.54 4.43
C SER A 152 19.20 -5.89 3.82
N GLU A 153 18.07 -6.50 4.22
CA GLU A 153 17.59 -7.75 3.63
C GLU A 153 17.30 -7.59 2.13
N TRP A 154 16.67 -6.49 1.74
CA TRP A 154 16.45 -6.18 0.33
C TRP A 154 17.76 -5.98 -0.44
N ALA A 155 18.73 -5.27 0.13
CA ALA A 155 20.04 -5.06 -0.50
C ALA A 155 20.78 -6.39 -0.70
N ILE A 156 20.76 -7.28 0.29
CA ILE A 156 21.43 -8.59 0.24
C ILE A 156 20.75 -9.50 -0.79
N HIS A 157 19.42 -9.62 -0.74
CA HIS A 157 18.69 -10.64 -1.48
C HIS A 157 18.18 -10.17 -2.85
N ALA A 158 17.75 -8.92 -2.97
CA ALA A 158 17.23 -8.36 -4.23
C ALA A 158 18.25 -7.49 -4.97
N GLY A 159 19.28 -6.97 -4.30
CA GLY A 159 20.28 -6.08 -4.89
C GLY A 159 20.88 -6.59 -6.21
N PRO A 160 21.40 -7.84 -6.29
CA PRO A 160 21.96 -8.37 -7.54
C PRO A 160 20.95 -8.45 -8.69
N VAL A 161 19.69 -8.78 -8.40
CA VAL A 161 18.62 -8.88 -9.39
C VAL A 161 18.22 -7.48 -9.88
N LEU A 162 18.06 -6.53 -8.96
CA LEU A 162 17.74 -5.14 -9.28
C LEU A 162 18.85 -4.48 -10.10
N LEU A 163 20.12 -4.66 -9.72
CA LEU A 163 21.25 -4.14 -10.47
C LEU A 163 21.28 -4.71 -11.90
N ARG A 164 21.07 -6.02 -12.06
CA ARG A 164 20.96 -6.65 -13.37
C ARG A 164 19.83 -6.03 -14.19
N LYS A 165 18.64 -5.87 -13.61
CA LYS A 165 17.49 -5.26 -14.29
C LYS A 165 17.79 -3.84 -14.72
N CYS A 166 18.35 -3.01 -13.82
CA CYS A 166 18.67 -1.62 -14.15
C CYS A 166 19.77 -1.50 -15.23
N LEU A 167 20.73 -2.41 -15.27
CA LEU A 167 21.83 -2.38 -16.25
C LEU A 167 21.44 -2.93 -17.62
N VAL A 168 20.59 -3.97 -17.66
CA VAL A 168 20.27 -4.70 -18.89
C VAL A 168 18.93 -4.26 -19.47
N GLU A 169 17.95 -4.00 -18.62
CA GLU A 169 16.59 -3.64 -19.02
C GLU A 169 16.43 -2.12 -18.95
N ARG A 170 16.79 -1.42 -20.03
CA ARG A 170 16.32 -0.04 -20.21
C ARG A 170 14.80 -0.07 -20.37
N ARG A 171 14.08 0.25 -19.30
CA ARG A 171 12.63 0.38 -19.35
C ARG A 171 12.25 1.85 -19.50
N ASP A 172 11.39 2.12 -20.49
CA ASP A 172 10.57 3.32 -20.47
C ASP A 172 9.55 3.16 -19.35
N VAL A 173 9.79 3.89 -18.26
CA VAL A 173 8.95 3.85 -17.07
C VAL A 173 7.84 4.88 -17.20
N SER A 174 6.59 4.50 -16.90
CA SER A 174 5.45 5.41 -16.98
C SER A 174 5.59 6.60 -16.02
N GLU A 175 4.92 7.73 -16.29
CA GLU A 175 4.91 8.86 -15.35
C GLU A 175 4.28 8.52 -13.98
N GLY A 176 3.39 7.54 -13.93
CA GLY A 176 2.87 7.00 -12.67
C GLY A 176 3.97 6.31 -11.86
N ASP A 177 4.73 5.45 -12.51
CA ASP A 177 5.83 4.70 -11.88
C ASP A 177 7.00 5.60 -11.49
N LYS A 178 7.33 6.61 -12.30
CA LYS A 178 8.34 7.61 -11.96
C LYS A 178 7.98 8.38 -10.70
N ARG A 179 6.72 8.80 -10.55
CA ARG A 179 6.23 9.46 -9.32
C ARG A 179 6.26 8.52 -8.13
N SER A 180 5.83 7.28 -8.33
CA SER A 180 5.77 6.27 -7.29
C SER A 180 7.16 5.89 -6.76
N ARG A 181 8.12 5.67 -7.66
CA ARG A 181 9.52 5.30 -7.40
C ARG A 181 10.44 6.52 -7.29
N GLY A 182 9.89 7.72 -7.17
CA GLY A 182 10.66 8.95 -7.05
C GLY A 182 11.51 8.94 -5.78
N PRO A 183 12.63 9.67 -5.77
CA PRO A 183 13.53 9.72 -4.62
C PRO A 183 12.87 10.37 -3.38
N GLY A 184 13.43 10.08 -2.22
CA GLY A 184 13.12 10.70 -0.95
C GLY A 184 13.87 12.04 -0.76
N PRO A 185 13.49 12.83 0.25
CA PRO A 185 14.00 14.18 0.46
C PRO A 185 15.51 14.27 0.69
N LEU A 186 16.16 13.20 1.19
CA LEU A 186 17.61 13.18 1.41
C LEU A 186 18.43 12.79 0.17
N TYR A 187 17.77 12.32 -0.91
CA TYR A 187 18.45 11.96 -2.15
C TYR A 187 18.42 13.11 -3.15
N THR A 188 19.60 13.65 -3.47
CA THR A 188 19.76 14.78 -4.41
C THR A 188 20.16 14.35 -5.83
N GLY A 189 20.24 13.05 -6.10
CA GLY A 189 20.61 12.52 -7.42
C GLY A 189 19.44 12.50 -8.41
N GLN A 190 19.75 12.26 -9.69
CA GLN A 190 18.73 12.02 -10.71
C GLN A 190 18.19 10.60 -10.62
N TRP A 191 16.94 10.41 -11.03
CA TRP A 191 16.32 9.09 -11.09
C TRP A 191 17.01 8.22 -12.16
N GLY A 192 17.30 6.96 -11.81
CA GLY A 192 17.94 5.98 -12.70
C GLY A 192 19.42 5.76 -12.40
N ILE A 193 19.96 4.65 -12.92
CA ILE A 193 21.40 4.40 -12.89
C ILE A 193 22.03 5.14 -14.08
N GLU A 194 22.69 6.26 -13.83
CA GLU A 194 23.56 6.85 -14.84
C GLU A 194 24.77 5.93 -15.04
N SER A 195 25.01 5.50 -16.29
CA SER A 195 26.14 4.63 -16.65
C SER A 195 27.49 5.21 -16.22
N ARG A 196 27.60 6.55 -16.11
CA ARG A 196 28.78 7.24 -15.60
C ARG A 196 29.08 6.98 -14.11
N THR A 197 28.05 6.75 -13.29
CA THR A 197 28.19 6.65 -11.83
C THR A 197 28.77 5.30 -11.39
N LEU A 198 28.61 4.25 -12.19
CA LEU A 198 29.10 2.90 -11.86
C LEU A 198 30.53 2.63 -12.33
N GLY A 199 31.21 3.57 -12.99
CA GLY A 199 32.57 3.35 -13.50
C GLY A 199 32.68 2.11 -14.39
N ILE A 200 31.56 1.68 -15.00
CA ILE A 200 31.56 0.57 -15.96
C ILE A 200 32.18 1.15 -17.22
N LEU A 201 33.46 0.85 -17.36
CA LEU A 201 34.26 1.12 -18.54
C LEU A 201 33.45 0.78 -19.78
N GLU A 202 33.21 1.80 -20.61
CA GLU A 202 33.06 1.61 -22.05
C GLU A 202 34.38 1.05 -22.57
N THR A 203 34.65 -0.23 -22.34
CA THR A 203 35.61 -0.98 -23.16
C THR A 203 34.86 -1.49 -24.38
N GLU A 204 34.97 -0.67 -25.43
CA GLU A 204 35.08 -1.00 -26.85
C GLU A 204 34.34 -2.26 -27.34
N VAL A 205 33.35 -2.02 -28.21
CA VAL A 205 33.04 -2.88 -29.37
C VAL A 205 33.26 -2.06 -30.63
#